data_AF-A0A0S8BQ12-F1
#
_entry.id   AF-A0A0S8BQ12-F1
#
_cell.length_a   1.000
_cell.length_b   1.000
_cell.length_c   1.000
_cell.angle_alpha   90.00
_cell.angle_beta   90.00
_cell.angle_gamma   90.00
#
_symmetry.space_group_name_H-M   'P 1'
#
loop_
_entity.id
_entity.type
_entity.pdbx_description
1 polymer ?
#
loop_
_entity_poly.entity_id
_entity_poly.type
_entity_poly.pdbx_seq_one_letter_code
_entity_poly.pdbx_strand_id
1 'polypeptide(L)'
;MSRVLIGKVGEQELRFPLFKKRLTIGRTQQNDIQLQAPHISRRHAVVMTEGDVTRVIDWGSKNGVYVNSNRVTEHFLASGDVVTIGDARFRYEERPKRDS
;
A
#
# COMPACT_ATOMS: atom_id res chain seq x y z
N MET A 1 2.73 15.57 8.76
CA MET A 1 2.33 15.16 7.40
C MET A 1 1.24 14.09 7.50
N SER A 2 0.31 14.03 6.56
CA SER A 2 -0.63 12.91 6.41
C SER A 2 -0.22 12.07 5.20
N ARG A 3 -0.20 10.74 5.39
CA ARG A 3 0.19 9.76 4.38
C ARG A 3 -0.97 8.81 4.16
N VAL A 4 -1.34 8.56 2.90
CA VAL A 4 -2.50 7.75 2.56
C VAL A 4 -2.28 6.98 1.27
N LEU A 5 -2.74 5.73 1.25
CA LEU A 5 -2.95 4.98 0.01
C LEU A 5 -4.41 5.15 -0.42
N ILE A 6 -4.63 5.70 -1.61
CA ILE A 6 -5.96 5.93 -2.17
C ILE A 6 -6.09 5.12 -3.45
N GLY A 7 -7.11 4.28 -3.55
CA GLY A 7 -7.23 3.40 -4.71
C GLY A 7 -8.59 2.78 -4.85
N LYS A 8 -8.66 1.80 -5.75
CA LYS A 8 -9.86 1.01 -6.02
C LYS A 8 -9.54 -0.47 -6.03
N VAL A 9 -10.49 -1.27 -5.56
CA VAL A 9 -10.52 -2.73 -5.73
C VAL A 9 -11.90 -3.10 -6.24
N GLY A 10 -11.98 -3.51 -7.51
CA GLY A 10 -13.27 -3.54 -8.22
C GLY A 10 -13.91 -2.16 -8.24
N GLU A 11 -15.19 -2.10 -7.85
CA GLU A 11 -15.97 -0.83 -7.76
C GLU A 11 -15.74 -0.07 -6.45
N GLN A 12 -15.06 -0.65 -5.47
CA GLN A 12 -14.92 -0.05 -4.15
C GLN A 12 -13.71 0.90 -4.09
N GLU A 13 -13.99 2.19 -3.82
CA GLU A 13 -12.96 3.14 -3.43
C GLU A 13 -12.48 2.89 -2.01
N LEU A 14 -11.16 2.88 -1.83
CA LEU A 14 -10.49 2.57 -0.58
C LEU A 14 -9.46 3.66 -0.26
N ARG A 15 -9.42 4.05 1.02
CA ARG A 15 -8.48 5.02 1.57
C ARG A 15 -7.86 4.47 2.84
N PHE A 16 -6.55 4.26 2.83
CA PHE A 16 -5.82 3.69 3.95
C PHE A 16 -4.83 4.70 4.51
N PRO A 17 -5.15 5.36 5.64
CA PRO A 17 -4.19 6.23 6.31
C PRO A 17 -3.01 5.42 6.85
N LEU A 18 -1.79 5.88 6.59
CA LEU A 18 -0.56 5.21 6.99
C LEU A 18 -0.07 5.76 8.34
N PHE A 19 -0.82 5.47 9.40
CA PHE A 19 -0.57 6.03 10.74
C PHE A 19 0.29 5.13 11.65
N LYS A 20 0.43 3.83 11.32
CA LYS A 20 1.30 2.91 12.05
C LYS A 20 2.66 2.82 11.40
N LYS A 21 3.70 2.51 12.18
CA LYS A 21 5.05 2.23 11.66
C LYS A 21 5.08 1.07 10.67
N ARG A 22 4.18 0.10 10.84
CA ARG A 22 4.06 -1.09 10.01
C ARG A 22 2.58 -1.38 9.78
N LEU A 23 2.19 -1.49 8.51
CA LEU A 23 0.87 -1.93 8.08
C LEU A 23 1.02 -3.14 7.15
N THR A 24 0.31 -4.20 7.47
CA THR A 24 0.28 -5.42 6.65
C THR A 24 -0.89 -5.36 5.66
N ILE A 25 -0.66 -5.83 4.43
CA ILE A 25 -1.66 -5.87 3.35
C ILE A 25 -1.80 -7.31 2.88
N GLY A 26 -3.03 -7.81 2.81
CA GLY A 26 -3.30 -9.15 2.30
C GLY A 26 -4.78 -9.51 2.29
N ARG A 27 -5.08 -10.72 1.82
CA ARG A 27 -6.47 -11.17 1.62
C ARG A 27 -7.18 -11.61 2.90
N THR A 28 -6.45 -12.00 3.94
CA THR A 28 -7.02 -12.47 5.20
C THR A 28 -7.23 -11.33 6.18
N GLN A 29 -8.19 -11.49 7.09
CA GLN A 29 -8.51 -10.52 8.16
C GLN A 29 -7.38 -10.31 9.17
N GLN A 30 -6.30 -11.10 9.08
CA GLN A 30 -5.11 -10.96 9.94
C GLN A 30 -4.23 -9.77 9.54
N ASN A 31 -4.47 -9.16 8.37
CA ASN A 31 -3.73 -8.00 7.90
C ASN A 31 -4.42 -6.72 8.37
N ASP A 32 -3.65 -5.67 8.63
CA ASP A 32 -4.18 -4.34 8.96
C ASP A 32 -5.06 -3.79 7.82
N ILE A 33 -4.70 -4.09 6.58
CA ILE A 33 -5.45 -3.76 5.38
C ILE A 33 -5.86 -5.08 4.71
N GLN A 34 -7.12 -5.47 4.92
CA GLN A 34 -7.69 -6.61 4.24
C GLN A 34 -8.20 -6.22 2.84
N LEU A 35 -7.68 -6.87 1.80
CA LEU A 35 -8.15 -6.72 0.43
C LEU A 35 -8.70 -8.05 -0.09
N GLN A 36 -10.03 -8.17 -0.17
CA GLN A 36 -10.71 -9.41 -0.57
C GLN A 36 -10.78 -9.54 -2.10
N ALA A 37 -9.65 -9.84 -2.74
CA ALA A 37 -9.58 -10.09 -4.18
C ALA A 37 -8.76 -11.35 -4.50
N PRO A 38 -9.11 -12.12 -5.56
CA PRO A 38 -8.52 -13.43 -5.83
C PRO A 38 -7.00 -13.39 -6.08
N HIS A 39 -6.49 -12.30 -6.67
CA HIS A 39 -5.06 -12.16 -6.99
C HIS A 39 -4.24 -11.54 -5.85
N ILE A 40 -4.81 -11.47 -4.65
CA ILE A 40 -4.11 -10.99 -3.47
C ILE A 40 -3.74 -12.18 -2.57
N SER A 41 -2.44 -12.32 -2.27
CA SER A 41 -1.93 -13.31 -1.32
C SER A 41 -2.51 -13.09 0.08
N ARG A 42 -2.59 -14.16 0.88
CA ARG A 42 -3.02 -14.10 2.29
C ARG A 42 -2.22 -13.07 3.08
N ARG A 43 -0.91 -13.03 2.85
CA ARG A 43 0.04 -12.00 3.25
C ARG A 43 0.73 -11.56 1.97
N HIS A 44 0.57 -10.31 1.56
CA HIS A 44 1.00 -9.85 0.24
C HIS A 44 2.12 -8.84 0.36
N ALA A 45 1.88 -7.75 1.07
CA ALA A 45 2.83 -6.65 1.17
C ALA A 45 2.84 -6.08 2.59
N VAL A 46 3.89 -5.33 2.88
CA VAL A 46 4.00 -4.53 4.10
C VAL A 46 4.34 -3.11 3.69
N VAL A 47 3.65 -2.14 4.27
CA VAL A 47 4.03 -0.73 4.21
C VAL A 47 4.70 -0.37 5.53
N MET A 48 5.92 0.14 5.46
CA MET A 48 6.65 0.62 6.63
C MET A 48 6.86 2.13 6.53
N THR A 49 6.57 2.83 7.62
CA THR A 49 6.71 4.28 7.74
C THR A 49 7.61 4.58 8.93
N GLU A 50 8.80 5.12 8.65
CA GLU A 50 9.85 5.40 9.63
C GLU A 50 10.31 6.85 9.44
N GLY A 51 9.99 7.72 10.41
CA GLY A 51 10.24 9.16 10.28
C GLY A 51 9.50 9.74 9.07
N ASP A 52 10.26 10.30 8.14
CA ASP A 52 9.74 10.92 6.91
C ASP A 52 9.72 9.99 5.70
N VAL A 53 10.11 8.73 5.90
CA VAL A 53 10.25 7.77 4.82
C VAL A 53 9.13 6.73 4.90
N THR A 54 8.48 6.49 3.77
CA THR A 54 7.55 5.37 3.61
C THR A 54 8.08 4.44 2.53
N ARG A 55 8.01 3.13 2.76
CA ARG A 55 8.37 2.11 1.78
C ARG A 55 7.32 1.02 1.73
N VAL A 56 7.17 0.43 0.54
CA VAL A 56 6.38 -0.79 0.33
C VAL A 56 7.32 -1.95 0.08
N ILE A 57 7.01 -3.10 0.68
CA ILE A 57 7.80 -4.33 0.60
C ILE A 57 6.89 -5.48 0.19
N ASP A 58 7.29 -6.24 -0.84
CA ASP A 58 6.66 -7.50 -1.19
C ASP A 58 6.98 -8.55 -0.12
N TRP A 59 5.95 -9.18 0.45
CA TRP A 59 6.09 -10.09 1.59
C TRP A 59 5.86 -11.56 1.19
N GLY A 60 6.52 -11.96 0.09
CA GLY A 60 6.41 -13.31 -0.48
C GLY A 60 5.07 -13.54 -1.19
N SER A 61 4.56 -12.52 -1.88
CA SER A 61 3.32 -12.65 -2.61
C SER A 61 3.47 -13.50 -3.88
N LYS A 62 2.35 -14.05 -4.37
CA LYS A 62 2.32 -14.83 -5.60
C LYS A 62 2.46 -13.96 -6.85
N ASN A 63 1.80 -12.79 -6.84
CA ASN A 63 1.69 -11.93 -8.02
C ASN A 63 2.67 -10.75 -8.00
N GLY A 64 3.35 -10.51 -6.87
CA GLY A 64 4.31 -9.42 -6.70
C GLY A 64 3.64 -8.09 -6.36
N VAL A 65 4.48 -7.17 -5.89
CA VAL A 65 4.17 -5.74 -5.76
C VAL A 65 4.81 -5.00 -6.94
N TYR A 66 4.09 -4.03 -7.49
CA TYR A 66 4.60 -3.15 -8.53
C TYR A 66 4.48 -1.70 -8.10
N VAL A 67 5.47 -0.89 -8.42
CA VAL A 67 5.40 0.58 -8.30
C VAL A 67 5.65 1.18 -9.66
N ASN A 68 4.72 2.01 -10.13
CA ASN A 68 4.76 2.64 -11.46
C ASN A 68 4.99 1.60 -12.58
N SER A 69 4.29 0.47 -12.50
CA SER A 69 4.38 -0.69 -13.42
C SER A 69 5.67 -1.52 -13.35
N ASN A 70 6.63 -1.16 -12.49
CA ASN A 70 7.85 -1.95 -12.29
C ASN A 70 7.68 -2.88 -11.09
N ARG A 71 8.03 -4.17 -11.25
CA ARG A 71 7.98 -5.14 -10.14
C ARG A 71 9.08 -4.83 -9.13
N VAL A 72 8.74 -4.76 -7.86
CA VAL A 72 9.67 -4.41 -6.79
C VAL A 72 9.60 -5.42 -5.65
N THR A 73 10.74 -5.69 -5.02
CA THR A 73 10.79 -6.37 -3.71
C THR A 73 10.66 -5.36 -2.57
N GLU A 74 11.20 -4.16 -2.77
CA GLU A 74 11.12 -3.02 -1.86
C GLU A 74 11.20 -1.72 -2.68
N HIS A 75 10.45 -0.69 -2.29
CA HIS A 75 10.49 0.63 -2.94
C HIS A 75 10.13 1.74 -1.95
N PHE A 76 10.92 2.82 -1.95
CA PHE A 76 10.65 4.04 -1.19
C PHE A 76 9.60 4.88 -1.93
N LEU A 77 8.44 5.06 -1.31
CA LEU A 77 7.31 5.73 -1.93
C LEU A 77 7.50 7.24 -1.94
N ALA A 78 7.34 7.82 -3.13
CA ALA A 78 7.20 9.25 -3.32
C ALA A 78 5.73 9.61 -3.58
N SER A 79 5.30 10.80 -3.12
CA SER A 79 3.93 11.28 -3.36
C SER A 79 3.61 11.25 -4.86
N GLY A 80 2.51 10.59 -5.22
CA GLY A 80 2.11 10.34 -6.61
C GLY A 80 2.38 8.92 -7.11
N ASP A 81 3.25 8.15 -6.44
CA ASP A 81 3.55 6.77 -6.83
C ASP A 81 2.29 5.90 -6.85
N VAL A 82 2.19 5.06 -7.88
CA VAL A 82 1.11 4.08 -8.02
C VAL A 82 1.62 2.70 -7.64
N VAL A 83 1.12 2.18 -6.53
CA VAL A 83 1.39 0.85 -6.01
C VAL A 83 0.31 -0.11 -6.48
N THR A 84 0.72 -1.19 -7.14
CA THR A 84 -0.16 -2.29 -7.55
C THR A 84 0.14 -3.54 -6.71
N ILE A 85 -0.90 -4.12 -6.11
CA ILE A 85 -0.84 -5.29 -5.23
C ILE A 85 -1.88 -6.30 -5.72
N GLY A 86 -1.44 -7.32 -6.46
CA GLY A 86 -2.37 -8.16 -7.22
C GLY A 86 -3.16 -7.31 -8.23
N ASP A 87 -4.49 -7.29 -8.12
CA ASP A 87 -5.36 -6.48 -9.00
C ASP A 87 -5.68 -5.10 -8.41
N ALA A 88 -5.24 -4.82 -7.18
CA ALA A 88 -5.52 -3.58 -6.49
C ALA A 88 -4.50 -2.51 -6.87
N ARG A 89 -4.96 -1.29 -7.20
CA ARG A 89 -4.10 -0.14 -7.51
C ARG A 89 -4.36 0.98 -6.53
N PHE A 90 -3.31 1.48 -5.91
CA PHE A 90 -3.33 2.56 -4.93
C PHE A 90 -2.31 3.64 -5.31
N ARG A 91 -2.74 4.90 -5.33
CA ARG A 91 -1.84 6.05 -5.35
C ARG A 91 -1.43 6.37 -3.92
N TYR A 92 -0.13 6.50 -3.69
CA TYR A 92 0.41 7.07 -2.46
C TYR A 92 0.34 8.59 -2.53
N GLU A 93 -0.26 9.20 -1.51
CA GLU A 93 -0.23 10.64 -1.32
C GLU A 93 0.37 10.99 0.03
N GLU A 94 1.32 11.90 -0.01
CA GLU A 94 1.85 12.58 1.15
C GLU A 94 1.47 14.06 1.08
N ARG A 95 0.75 14.52 2.08
CA ARG A 95 0.35 15.92 2.20
C ARG A 95 0.94 16.50 3.48
N PRO A 96 1.53 17.70 3.45
CA PRO A 96 1.84 18.41 4.69
C PRO A 96 0.54 18.56 5.49
N LYS A 97 0.61 18.41 6.82
CA LYS A 97 -0.53 18.84 7.65
C LYS A 97 -0.64 20.34 7.39
N ARG A 98 -1.78 20.82 6.87
CA ARG A 98 -2.04 22.25 6.90
C ARG A 98 -2.11 22.62 8.37
N ASP A 99 -1.12 23.36 8.85
CA ASP A 99 -1.22 24.04 10.13
C ASP A 99 -2.42 24.98 10.02
N SER A 100 -3.41 24.72 10.86
CA SER A 100 -4.58 25.57 11.11
C SER A 100 -4.28 26.50 12.26
#